data_AF-A0AA47LZ94-F1
#
_entry.id   AF-A0AA47LZ94-F1
#
_cell.length_a   1.000
_cell.length_b   1.000
_cell.length_c   1.000
_cell.angle_alpha   90.00
_cell.angle_beta   90.00
_cell.angle_gamma   90.00
#
_symmetry.space_group_name_H-M   'P 1'
#
loop_
_entity.id
_entity.type
_entity.pdbx_description
1 polymer ?
#
loop_
_entity_poly.entity_id
_entity_poly.type
_entity_poly.pdbx_seq_one_letter_code
_entity_poly.pdbx_strand_id
1 'polypeptide(L)'
;MAPSVDRRGYWGRPTSTLDWCEENYVVSFYIAEFWNTVSNLIMILPPLYGALQTYRDGLEFRYTCSFLGLAAVGVGSWCFHMTLLYEMQLLDELPMIYSTCFFVYCLYECFKQKNTISFLTITILLVFSVSVSVVYLQWKEPVFHQVMYGALVAALVIRSIFIVTWVYPRLRSLCYTSLGVFLLGFLLWNIDNLVCDSLRASRQTLPPGVGVVTQFHAWWHIFTGLGSYLHILLSLQIRLSYLKYRPKVKVCSPTDPESHQPDPGLVRL
;
A
#
# COMPACT_ATOMS: atom_id res chain seq x y z
N MET A 1 -6.20 -18.78 10.46
CA MET A 1 -4.84 -19.13 10.88
C MET A 1 -4.69 -20.63 10.79
N ALA A 2 -3.70 -21.11 10.03
CA ALA A 2 -3.51 -22.54 9.76
C ALA A 2 -2.15 -22.97 10.33
N PRO A 3 -2.09 -23.84 11.36
CA PRO A 3 -0.81 -24.26 11.94
C PRO A 3 0.04 -24.95 10.87
N SER A 4 1.17 -24.34 10.52
CA SER A 4 2.16 -24.95 9.64
C SER A 4 2.93 -26.05 10.41
N VAL A 5 3.27 -27.15 9.74
CA VAL A 5 4.21 -28.13 10.29
C VAL A 5 5.54 -27.39 10.47
N ASP A 6 6.00 -27.31 11.73
CA ASP A 6 7.06 -26.45 12.25
C ASP A 6 8.43 -26.74 11.60
N ARG A 7 8.62 -26.32 10.34
CA ARG A 7 9.94 -26.33 9.70
C ARG A 7 10.80 -25.30 10.41
N ARG A 8 11.88 -25.75 11.06
CA ARG A 8 12.85 -24.83 11.69
C ARG A 8 13.53 -23.98 10.62
N GLY A 9 13.30 -22.68 10.69
CA GLY A 9 13.99 -21.69 9.86
C GLY A 9 14.98 -20.83 10.64
N TYR A 10 15.62 -19.90 9.95
CA TYR A 10 16.70 -19.05 10.48
C TYR A 10 16.28 -18.16 11.66
N TRP A 11 15.08 -17.56 11.61
CA TRP A 11 14.63 -16.54 12.58
C TRP A 11 14.02 -17.11 13.87
N GLY A 12 14.03 -18.42 14.04
CA GLY A 12 13.46 -19.09 15.21
C GLY A 12 11.97 -19.39 15.07
N ARG A 13 11.29 -19.57 16.21
CA ARG A 13 9.85 -19.89 16.24
C ARG A 13 9.02 -18.61 16.01
N PRO A 14 7.95 -18.66 15.20
CA PRO A 14 7.01 -17.55 15.05
C PRO A 14 6.46 -17.09 16.41
N THR A 15 6.41 -15.77 16.60
CA THR A 15 5.83 -15.12 17.80
C THR A 15 4.69 -14.17 17.47
N SER A 16 4.45 -13.92 16.17
CA SER A 16 3.32 -13.15 15.67
C SER A 16 1.98 -13.72 16.10
N THR A 17 0.96 -12.88 16.14
CA THR A 17 -0.42 -13.33 16.38
C THR A 17 -1.04 -13.96 15.14
N LEU A 18 -0.41 -13.80 13.97
CA LEU A 18 -0.85 -14.28 12.66
C LEU A 18 0.24 -15.11 11.97
N ASP A 19 -0.18 -16.20 11.32
CA ASP A 19 0.58 -17.04 10.38
C ASP A 19 -0.32 -17.26 9.16
N TRP A 20 0.15 -16.94 7.95
CA TRP A 20 -0.69 -16.92 6.75
C TRP A 20 -0.72 -18.29 6.08
N CYS A 21 -1.40 -18.38 4.93
CA CYS A 21 -1.60 -19.68 4.27
C CYS A 21 -0.35 -20.19 3.55
N GLU A 22 0.64 -19.36 3.27
CA GLU A 22 1.91 -19.82 2.71
C GLU A 22 2.62 -20.75 3.72
N GLU A 23 3.31 -21.78 3.23
CA GLU A 23 4.02 -22.71 4.09
C GLU A 23 5.43 -22.20 4.46
N ASN A 24 5.70 -22.15 5.76
CA ASN A 24 6.93 -21.57 6.31
C ASN A 24 8.21 -22.31 5.89
N TYR A 25 9.20 -21.55 5.44
CA TYR A 25 10.54 -21.98 5.04
C TYR A 25 10.56 -23.08 3.97
N VAL A 26 9.56 -23.12 3.09
CA VAL A 26 9.50 -24.11 2.00
C VAL A 26 10.49 -23.79 0.88
N VAL A 27 10.62 -22.51 0.51
CA VAL A 27 11.47 -22.07 -0.61
C VAL A 27 12.89 -21.70 -0.13
N SER A 28 13.02 -21.14 1.07
CA SER A 28 14.29 -20.65 1.62
C SER A 28 14.38 -20.92 3.12
N PHE A 29 15.58 -21.21 3.61
CA PHE A 29 15.86 -21.32 5.04
C PHE A 29 15.84 -19.94 5.75
N TYR A 30 16.06 -18.85 5.00
CA TYR A 30 16.20 -17.49 5.55
C TYR A 30 14.91 -16.67 5.55
N ILE A 31 13.92 -17.08 4.74
CA ILE A 31 12.66 -16.35 4.54
C ILE A 31 11.50 -17.31 4.82
N ALA A 32 10.67 -17.00 5.81
CA ALA A 32 9.57 -17.85 6.23
C ALA A 32 8.51 -18.00 5.11
N GLU A 33 7.83 -16.93 4.74
CA GLU A 33 6.83 -16.95 3.66
C GLU A 33 7.41 -16.26 2.42
N PHE A 34 8.03 -17.04 1.54
CA PHE A 34 8.87 -16.49 0.46
C PHE A 34 8.10 -15.61 -0.51
N TRP A 35 6.95 -16.07 -1.01
CA TRP A 35 6.14 -15.34 -1.99
C TRP A 35 5.45 -14.14 -1.38
N ASN A 36 4.93 -14.27 -0.16
CA ASN A 36 4.41 -13.15 0.63
C ASN A 36 5.49 -12.11 0.89
N THR A 37 6.74 -12.52 1.12
CA THR A 37 7.87 -11.60 1.32
C THR A 37 8.23 -10.84 0.04
N VAL A 38 8.55 -11.54 -1.06
CA VAL A 38 9.09 -10.90 -2.27
C VAL A 38 8.05 -10.08 -3.04
N SER A 39 6.76 -10.42 -2.89
CA SER A 39 5.67 -9.65 -3.49
C SER A 39 5.63 -8.19 -2.99
N ASN A 40 6.17 -7.91 -1.80
CA ASN A 40 6.26 -6.56 -1.24
C ASN A 40 7.17 -5.60 -2.03
N LEU A 41 8.01 -6.09 -2.95
CA LEU A 41 8.84 -5.24 -3.83
C LEU A 41 8.02 -4.19 -4.58
N ILE A 42 6.78 -4.50 -4.95
CA ILE A 42 5.85 -3.57 -5.62
C ILE A 42 5.38 -2.42 -4.71
N MET A 43 5.38 -2.64 -3.39
CA MET A 43 5.08 -1.61 -2.39
C MET A 43 6.32 -0.81 -2.00
N ILE A 44 7.52 -1.24 -2.39
CA ILE A 44 8.78 -0.57 -2.05
C ILE A 44 9.32 0.22 -3.23
N LEU A 45 9.63 -0.44 -4.36
CA LEU A 45 10.39 0.18 -5.44
C LEU A 45 9.61 1.28 -6.17
N PRO A 46 8.37 1.06 -6.67
CA PRO A 46 7.60 2.12 -7.31
C PRO A 46 7.30 3.31 -6.39
N PRO A 47 6.90 3.11 -5.11
CA PRO A 47 6.70 4.24 -4.21
C PRO A 47 7.98 5.01 -3.89
N LEU A 48 9.13 4.36 -3.73
CA LEU A 48 10.41 5.07 -3.57
C LEU A 48 10.73 5.93 -4.81
N TYR A 49 10.50 5.41 -6.01
CA TYR A 49 10.63 6.20 -7.25
C TYR A 49 9.65 7.37 -7.27
N GLY A 50 8.38 7.14 -6.93
CA GLY A 50 7.35 8.17 -6.84
C GLY A 50 7.69 9.27 -5.83
N ALA A 51 8.26 8.91 -4.68
CA ALA A 51 8.74 9.87 -3.68
C ALA A 51 9.88 10.74 -4.22
N LEU A 52 10.89 10.12 -4.84
CA LEU A 52 12.03 10.80 -5.44
C LEU A 52 11.58 11.76 -6.54
N GLN A 53 10.68 11.31 -7.41
CA GLN A 53 10.16 12.11 -8.51
C GLN A 53 9.37 13.31 -7.98
N THR A 54 8.41 13.07 -7.08
CA THR A 54 7.60 14.12 -6.42
C THR A 54 8.47 15.17 -5.73
N TYR A 55 9.56 14.75 -5.08
CA TYR A 55 10.53 15.66 -4.45
C TYR A 55 11.31 16.49 -5.48
N ARG A 56 11.85 15.86 -6.52
CA ARG A 56 12.60 16.53 -7.60
C ARG A 56 11.75 17.57 -8.34
N ASP A 57 10.46 17.30 -8.45
CA ASP A 57 9.51 18.17 -9.15
C ASP A 57 9.03 19.35 -8.29
N GLY A 58 9.52 19.48 -7.06
CA GLY A 58 9.13 20.56 -6.15
C GLY A 58 7.66 20.54 -5.76
N LEU A 59 7.02 19.36 -5.80
CA LEU A 59 5.63 19.20 -5.41
C LEU A 59 5.50 19.26 -3.87
N GLU A 60 4.27 19.37 -3.38
CA GLU A 60 4.03 19.52 -1.93
C GLU A 60 4.55 18.29 -1.17
N PHE A 61 5.40 18.51 -0.17
CA PHE A 61 6.11 17.47 0.59
C PHE A 61 5.21 16.35 1.15
N ARG A 62 3.93 16.67 1.46
CA ARG A 62 2.92 15.69 1.89
C ARG A 62 2.72 14.52 0.92
N TYR A 63 2.95 14.72 -0.38
CA TYR A 63 2.87 13.65 -1.38
C TYR A 63 4.13 12.79 -1.41
N THR A 64 5.31 13.39 -1.20
CA THR A 64 6.54 12.64 -0.95
C THR A 64 6.38 11.75 0.28
N CYS A 65 5.83 12.30 1.38
CA CYS A 65 5.51 11.53 2.58
C CYS A 65 4.51 10.40 2.31
N SER A 66 3.49 10.62 1.48
CA SER A 66 2.54 9.57 1.10
C SER A 66 3.23 8.40 0.40
N PHE A 67 4.10 8.67 -0.56
CA PHE A 67 4.86 7.62 -1.24
C PHE A 67 5.85 6.90 -0.31
N LEU A 68 6.55 7.64 0.55
CA LEU A 68 7.43 7.04 1.56
C LEU A 68 6.65 6.21 2.59
N GLY A 69 5.44 6.63 2.94
CA GLY A 69 4.54 5.88 3.82
C GLY A 69 4.14 4.53 3.23
N LEU A 70 3.83 4.48 1.92
CA LEU A 70 3.58 3.21 1.24
C LEU A 70 4.83 2.32 1.17
N ALA A 71 6.01 2.92 0.93
CA ALA A 71 7.28 2.20 1.00
C ALA A 71 7.56 1.62 2.39
N ALA A 72 7.25 2.37 3.46
CA ALA A 72 7.39 1.92 4.83
C ALA A 72 6.49 0.72 5.15
N VAL A 73 5.24 0.71 4.66
CA VAL A 73 4.34 -0.46 4.73
C VAL A 73 4.97 -1.65 4.01
N GLY A 74 5.47 -1.47 2.80
CA GLY A 74 6.12 -2.55 2.05
C GLY A 74 7.36 -3.13 2.74
N VAL A 75 8.20 -2.29 3.34
CA VAL A 75 9.38 -2.73 4.12
C VAL A 75 8.93 -3.47 5.38
N GLY A 76 7.94 -2.95 6.09
CA GLY A 76 7.37 -3.60 7.27
C GLY A 76 6.82 -4.99 6.95
N SER A 77 5.97 -5.09 5.92
CA SER A 77 5.43 -6.35 5.43
C SER A 77 6.52 -7.33 5.01
N TRP A 78 7.55 -6.87 4.29
CA TRP A 78 8.70 -7.72 3.96
C TRP A 78 9.35 -8.29 5.23
N CYS A 79 9.67 -7.43 6.21
CA CYS A 79 10.27 -7.86 7.46
C CYS A 79 9.37 -8.84 8.24
N PHE A 80 8.05 -8.61 8.23
CA PHE A 80 7.09 -9.49 8.88
C PHE A 80 7.05 -10.87 8.23
N HIS A 81 6.76 -10.97 6.93
CA HIS A 81 6.65 -12.26 6.24
C HIS A 81 7.97 -13.03 6.16
N MET A 82 9.10 -12.33 6.25
CA MET A 82 10.42 -12.96 6.33
C MET A 82 10.65 -13.67 7.68
N THR A 83 10.11 -13.11 8.78
CA THR A 83 10.49 -13.48 10.15
C THR A 83 9.38 -14.12 10.98
N LEU A 84 8.12 -13.73 10.75
CA LEU A 84 6.94 -14.04 11.56
C LEU A 84 7.11 -13.70 13.05
N LEU A 85 7.83 -12.61 13.33
CA LEU A 85 8.01 -12.08 14.69
C LEU A 85 7.00 -10.98 14.99
N TYR A 86 6.51 -10.93 16.22
CA TYR A 86 5.53 -9.95 16.66
C TYR A 86 6.01 -8.50 16.48
N GLU A 87 7.29 -8.23 16.71
CA GLU A 87 7.88 -6.91 16.53
C GLU A 87 7.83 -6.47 15.06
N MET A 88 8.02 -7.41 14.13
CA MET A 88 7.95 -7.12 12.70
C MET A 88 6.52 -7.05 12.21
N GLN A 89 5.59 -7.80 12.81
CA GLN A 89 4.16 -7.65 12.59
C GLN A 89 3.69 -6.22 12.91
N LEU A 90 4.16 -5.64 14.03
CA LEU A 90 3.87 -4.24 14.34
C LEU A 90 4.45 -3.27 13.30
N LEU A 91 5.64 -3.59 12.77
CA LEU A 91 6.28 -2.81 11.70
C LEU A 91 5.52 -2.90 10.37
N ASP A 92 4.71 -3.93 10.14
CA ASP A 92 3.81 -4.04 8.99
C ASP A 92 2.49 -3.29 9.24
N GLU A 93 1.76 -3.70 10.28
CA GLU A 93 0.37 -3.30 10.50
C GLU A 93 0.23 -1.84 10.96
N LEU A 94 1.13 -1.32 11.81
CA LEU A 94 1.00 0.06 12.31
C LEU A 94 1.26 1.11 11.22
N PRO A 95 2.29 0.98 10.36
CA PRO A 95 2.45 1.88 9.22
C PRO A 95 1.27 1.89 8.25
N MET A 96 0.48 0.83 8.14
CA MET A 96 -0.75 0.87 7.34
C MET A 96 -1.71 1.95 7.84
N ILE A 97 -1.88 2.06 9.17
CA ILE A 97 -2.72 3.09 9.79
C ILE A 97 -2.10 4.48 9.55
N TYR A 98 -0.81 4.64 9.84
CA TYR A 98 -0.13 5.94 9.76
C TYR A 98 -0.11 6.50 8.34
N SER A 99 0.25 5.67 7.36
CA SER A 99 0.28 6.05 5.94
C SER A 99 -1.12 6.38 5.43
N THR A 100 -2.14 5.62 5.83
CA THR A 100 -3.52 5.91 5.44
C THR A 100 -4.04 7.20 6.07
N CYS A 101 -3.64 7.54 7.30
CA CYS A 101 -3.89 8.87 7.87
C CYS A 101 -3.26 9.98 7.01
N PHE A 102 -2.04 9.81 6.51
CA PHE A 102 -1.43 10.76 5.56
C PHE A 102 -2.22 10.87 4.25
N PHE A 103 -2.72 9.75 3.72
CA PHE A 103 -3.54 9.74 2.50
C PHE A 103 -4.86 10.50 2.74
N VAL A 104 -5.51 10.28 3.88
CA VAL A 104 -6.73 11.00 4.28
C VAL A 104 -6.44 12.48 4.38
N TYR A 105 -5.36 12.89 5.05
CA TYR A 105 -4.94 14.28 5.13
C TYR A 105 -4.75 14.91 3.73
N CYS A 106 -4.01 14.24 2.84
CA CYS A 106 -3.76 14.76 1.49
C CYS A 106 -5.05 14.93 0.69
N LEU A 107 -5.97 13.97 0.77
CA LEU A 107 -7.21 13.97 0.00
C LEU A 107 -8.26 14.95 0.56
N TYR A 108 -8.37 15.11 1.88
CA TYR A 108 -9.31 16.06 2.47
C TYR A 108 -8.82 17.51 2.34
N GLU A 109 -7.50 17.74 2.39
CA GLU A 109 -6.89 19.06 2.26
C GLU A 109 -6.45 19.38 0.80
N CYS A 110 -6.93 18.62 -0.20
CA CYS A 110 -6.53 18.80 -1.60
C CYS A 110 -7.05 20.11 -2.24
N PHE A 111 -8.12 20.70 -1.67
CA PHE A 111 -8.76 21.94 -2.17
C PHE A 111 -8.44 23.19 -1.32
N LYS A 112 -7.48 23.11 -0.40
CA LYS A 112 -7.03 24.29 0.37
C LYS A 112 -5.99 25.10 -0.39
N GLN A 113 -5.77 26.36 -0.02
CA GLN A 113 -4.71 27.17 -0.63
C GLN A 113 -3.33 26.55 -0.40
N LYS A 114 -2.37 26.80 -1.31
CA LYS A 114 -0.99 26.33 -1.15
C LYS A 114 -0.40 26.86 0.16
N ASN A 115 0.43 26.05 0.82
CA ASN A 115 1.09 26.38 2.11
C ASN A 115 0.13 26.60 3.29
N THR A 116 -1.13 26.17 3.18
CA THR A 116 -2.04 26.14 4.35
C THR A 116 -1.96 24.77 5.02
N ILE A 117 -1.89 24.78 6.35
CA ILE A 117 -1.82 23.58 7.19
C ILE A 117 -3.07 23.52 8.06
N SER A 118 -3.79 22.40 8.00
CA SER A 118 -4.99 22.18 8.82
C SER A 118 -4.62 21.46 10.12
N PHE A 119 -4.34 22.22 11.18
CA PHE A 119 -3.99 21.67 12.50
C PHE A 119 -5.11 20.81 13.08
N LEU A 120 -6.37 21.13 12.80
CA LEU A 120 -7.51 20.34 13.25
C LEU A 120 -7.48 18.93 12.64
N THR A 121 -7.34 18.83 11.32
CA THR A 121 -7.29 17.54 10.61
C THR A 121 -6.09 16.72 11.08
N ILE A 122 -4.92 17.35 11.25
CA ILE A 122 -3.70 16.69 11.77
C ILE A 122 -3.95 16.16 13.18
N THR A 123 -4.54 16.95 14.05
CA THR A 123 -4.80 16.57 15.45
C THR A 123 -5.77 15.39 15.53
N ILE A 124 -6.85 15.41 14.76
CA ILE A 124 -7.83 14.31 14.71
C ILE A 124 -7.16 13.02 14.24
N LEU A 125 -6.38 13.07 13.17
CA LEU A 125 -5.70 11.89 12.61
C LEU A 125 -4.60 11.36 13.55
N LEU A 126 -3.89 12.26 14.24
CA LEU A 126 -2.89 11.88 15.23
C LEU A 126 -3.52 11.21 16.45
N VAL A 127 -4.60 11.78 16.98
CA VAL A 127 -5.35 11.17 18.09
C VAL A 127 -5.88 9.80 17.68
N PHE A 128 -6.43 9.67 16.47
CA PHE A 128 -6.89 8.39 15.94
C PHE A 128 -5.75 7.36 15.88
N SER A 129 -4.63 7.69 15.21
CA SER A 129 -3.53 6.74 15.00
C SER A 129 -2.86 6.30 16.30
N VAL A 130 -2.66 7.24 17.24
CA VAL A 130 -2.11 6.93 18.57
C VAL A 130 -3.08 6.05 19.36
N SER A 131 -4.38 6.37 19.35
CA SER A 131 -5.38 5.56 20.07
C SER A 131 -5.44 4.14 19.53
N VAL A 132 -5.47 3.96 18.21
CA VAL A 132 -5.44 2.64 17.56
C VAL A 132 -4.17 1.89 17.96
N SER A 133 -3.01 2.54 17.95
CA SER A 133 -1.74 1.91 18.31
C SER A 133 -1.71 1.43 19.77
N VAL A 134 -2.15 2.28 20.70
CA VAL A 134 -2.19 1.95 22.14
C VAL A 134 -3.11 0.76 22.39
N VAL A 135 -4.34 0.80 21.86
CA VAL A 135 -5.31 -0.29 22.03
C VAL A 135 -4.78 -1.58 21.39
N TYR A 136 -4.17 -1.49 20.20
CA TYR A 136 -3.66 -2.65 19.49
C TYR A 136 -2.50 -3.33 20.22
N LEU A 137 -1.58 -2.55 20.82
CA LEU A 137 -0.48 -3.08 21.62
C LEU A 137 -0.94 -3.77 22.90
N GLN A 138 -2.05 -3.32 23.48
CA GLN A 138 -2.62 -3.89 24.71
C GLN A 138 -3.47 -5.14 24.44
N TRP A 139 -4.32 -5.09 23.42
CA TRP A 139 -5.28 -6.16 23.15
C TRP A 139 -4.72 -7.23 22.21
N LYS A 140 -3.83 -6.87 21.28
CA LYS A 140 -3.20 -7.77 20.30
C LYS A 140 -4.19 -8.55 19.43
N GLU A 141 -5.38 -8.00 19.22
CA GLU A 141 -6.44 -8.61 18.42
C GLU A 141 -6.38 -8.10 16.97
N PRO A 142 -5.94 -8.91 15.98
CA PRO A 142 -5.75 -8.47 14.61
C PRO A 142 -7.05 -8.00 13.93
N VAL A 143 -8.21 -8.53 14.33
CA VAL A 143 -9.50 -8.07 13.79
C VAL A 143 -9.76 -6.61 14.16
N PHE A 144 -9.33 -6.14 15.34
CA PHE A 144 -9.45 -4.73 15.72
C PHE A 144 -8.68 -3.83 14.74
N HIS A 145 -7.44 -4.19 14.42
CA HIS A 145 -6.64 -3.46 13.42
C HIS A 145 -7.33 -3.41 12.06
N GLN A 146 -7.82 -4.56 11.58
CA GLN A 146 -8.48 -4.68 10.27
C GLN A 146 -9.70 -3.76 10.17
N VAL A 147 -10.52 -3.68 11.23
CA VAL A 147 -11.71 -2.81 11.27
C VAL A 147 -11.30 -1.33 11.27
N MET A 148 -10.29 -0.94 12.06
CA MET A 148 -9.82 0.45 12.12
C MET A 148 -9.18 0.89 10.79
N TYR A 149 -8.38 0.02 10.18
CA TYR A 149 -7.82 0.24 8.84
C TYR A 149 -8.93 0.35 7.79
N GLY A 150 -9.90 -0.56 7.82
CA GLY A 150 -11.06 -0.55 6.92
C GLY A 150 -11.88 0.74 7.03
N ALA A 151 -12.03 1.30 8.23
CA ALA A 151 -12.71 2.59 8.42
C ALA A 151 -11.97 3.76 7.75
N LEU A 152 -10.62 3.81 7.86
CA LEU A 152 -9.81 4.81 7.16
C LEU A 152 -9.90 4.66 5.64
N VAL A 153 -9.83 3.42 5.13
CA VAL A 153 -9.96 3.13 3.69
C VAL A 153 -11.36 3.52 3.20
N ALA A 154 -12.42 3.24 3.96
CA ALA A 154 -13.78 3.65 3.61
C ALA A 154 -13.90 5.18 3.51
N ALA A 155 -13.32 5.93 4.45
CA ALA A 155 -13.28 7.40 4.37
C ALA A 155 -12.57 7.90 3.11
N LEU A 156 -11.43 7.29 2.74
CA LEU A 156 -10.72 7.59 1.49
C LEU A 156 -11.57 7.30 0.26
N VAL A 157 -12.22 6.14 0.19
CA VAL A 157 -13.02 5.71 -0.95
C VAL A 157 -14.22 6.64 -1.13
N ILE A 158 -14.98 6.91 -0.06
CA ILE A 158 -16.13 7.82 -0.09
C ILE A 158 -15.71 9.19 -0.61
N ARG A 159 -14.61 9.74 -0.08
CA ARG A 159 -14.11 11.05 -0.52
C ARG A 159 -13.63 11.03 -1.97
N SER A 160 -12.94 9.97 -2.38
CA SER A 160 -12.45 9.82 -3.76
C SER A 160 -13.60 9.76 -4.76
N ILE A 161 -14.62 8.94 -4.47
CA ILE A 161 -15.84 8.81 -5.29
C ILE A 161 -16.56 10.15 -5.38
N PHE A 162 -16.73 10.88 -4.27
CA PHE A 162 -17.31 12.22 -4.29
C PHE A 162 -16.56 13.15 -5.25
N ILE A 163 -15.23 13.22 -5.15
CA ILE A 163 -14.41 14.12 -5.99
C ILE A 163 -14.53 13.75 -7.46
N VAL A 164 -14.41 12.47 -7.83
CA VAL A 164 -14.48 12.08 -9.26
C VAL A 164 -15.90 12.07 -9.82
N THR A 165 -16.92 12.05 -8.97
CA THR A 165 -18.31 12.14 -9.43
C THR A 165 -18.68 13.59 -9.73
N TRP A 166 -18.37 14.50 -8.80
CA TRP A 166 -18.90 15.87 -8.79
C TRP A 166 -17.90 16.97 -9.16
N VAL A 167 -16.60 16.74 -8.97
CA VAL A 167 -15.57 17.80 -9.14
C VAL A 167 -14.69 17.54 -10.36
N TYR A 168 -14.07 16.36 -10.45
CA TYR A 168 -13.16 15.98 -11.54
C TYR A 168 -13.54 14.66 -12.23
N PRO A 169 -14.62 14.64 -13.06
CA PRO A 169 -15.05 13.45 -13.80
C PRO A 169 -14.00 12.80 -14.69
N ARG A 170 -13.02 13.58 -15.16
CA ARG A 170 -11.91 13.08 -16.00
C ARG A 170 -11.02 12.07 -15.26
N LEU A 171 -10.98 12.12 -13.93
CA LEU A 171 -10.16 11.23 -13.10
C LEU A 171 -10.91 9.94 -12.68
N ARG A 172 -12.14 9.71 -13.16
CA ARG A 172 -12.94 8.53 -12.83
C ARG A 172 -12.24 7.23 -13.16
N SER A 173 -11.63 7.12 -14.36
CA SER A 173 -10.93 5.89 -14.75
C SER A 173 -9.82 5.54 -13.76
N LEU A 174 -8.94 6.49 -13.41
CA LEU A 174 -7.88 6.26 -12.44
C LEU A 174 -8.43 5.85 -11.06
N CYS A 175 -9.50 6.52 -10.59
CA CYS A 175 -10.13 6.19 -9.31
C CYS A 175 -10.74 4.78 -9.29
N TYR A 176 -11.50 4.41 -10.31
CA TYR A 176 -12.14 3.09 -10.37
C TYR A 176 -11.14 1.97 -10.67
N THR A 177 -10.05 2.23 -11.41
CA THR A 177 -8.95 1.29 -11.56
C THR A 177 -8.24 1.05 -10.22
N SER A 178 -7.90 2.12 -9.48
CA SER A 178 -7.32 2.02 -8.14
C SER A 178 -8.22 1.20 -7.20
N LEU A 179 -9.51 1.54 -7.14
CA LEU A 179 -10.49 0.84 -6.30
C LEU A 179 -10.69 -0.63 -6.72
N GLY A 180 -10.85 -0.90 -8.01
CA GLY A 180 -11.08 -2.26 -8.52
C GLY A 180 -9.90 -3.18 -8.27
N VAL A 181 -8.68 -2.67 -8.50
CA VAL A 181 -7.44 -3.39 -8.21
C VAL A 181 -7.32 -3.67 -6.70
N PHE A 182 -7.57 -2.68 -5.84
CA PHE A 182 -7.53 -2.87 -4.38
C PHE A 182 -8.56 -3.91 -3.90
N LEU A 183 -9.80 -3.85 -4.40
CA LEU A 183 -10.87 -4.80 -4.05
C LEU A 183 -10.57 -6.22 -4.56
N LEU A 184 -9.94 -6.36 -5.73
CA LEU A 184 -9.48 -7.67 -6.20
C LEU A 184 -8.44 -8.27 -5.26
N GLY A 185 -7.48 -7.45 -4.79
CA GLY A 185 -6.58 -7.86 -3.72
C GLY A 185 -7.37 -8.35 -2.52
N PHE A 186 -8.31 -7.54 -2.00
CA PHE A 186 -9.09 -7.88 -0.80
C PHE A 186 -9.88 -9.18 -0.93
N LEU A 187 -10.42 -9.44 -2.12
CA LEU A 187 -11.06 -10.70 -2.43
C LEU A 187 -10.08 -11.87 -2.30
N LEU A 188 -8.90 -11.76 -2.91
CA LEU A 188 -7.87 -12.81 -2.85
C LEU A 188 -7.36 -13.05 -1.42
N TRP A 189 -7.20 -11.99 -0.63
CA TRP A 189 -6.87 -12.10 0.80
C TRP A 189 -7.91 -12.92 1.57
N ASN A 190 -9.21 -12.68 1.33
CA ASN A 190 -10.27 -13.47 1.98
C ASN A 190 -10.25 -14.93 1.52
N ILE A 191 -10.02 -15.19 0.23
CA ILE A 191 -9.92 -16.56 -0.30
C ILE A 191 -8.74 -17.31 0.34
N ASP A 192 -7.58 -16.65 0.48
CA ASP A 192 -6.40 -17.22 1.14
C ASP A 192 -6.71 -17.65 2.58
N ASN A 193 -7.46 -16.82 3.31
CA ASN A 193 -7.82 -17.09 4.71
C ASN A 193 -8.91 -18.16 4.87
N LEU A 194 -9.96 -18.12 4.04
CA LEU A 194 -11.15 -18.98 4.19
C LEU A 194 -10.93 -20.39 3.64
N VAL A 195 -10.12 -20.54 2.58
CA VAL A 195 -9.98 -21.80 1.85
C VAL A 195 -8.55 -22.37 1.95
N CYS A 196 -7.81 -21.97 2.99
CA CYS A 196 -6.39 -22.26 3.12
C CYS A 196 -6.04 -23.76 3.05
N ASP A 197 -6.79 -24.61 3.76
CA ASP A 197 -6.51 -26.05 3.78
C ASP A 197 -6.62 -26.68 2.39
N SER A 198 -7.61 -26.24 1.60
CA SER A 198 -7.77 -26.70 0.22
C SER A 198 -6.68 -26.15 -0.70
N LEU A 199 -6.26 -24.90 -0.49
CA LEU A 199 -5.13 -24.32 -1.22
C LEU A 199 -3.86 -25.13 -0.94
N ARG A 200 -3.48 -25.32 0.33
CA ARG A 200 -2.31 -26.14 0.72
C ARG A 200 -2.38 -27.57 0.16
N ALA A 201 -3.54 -28.23 0.25
CA ALA A 201 -3.72 -29.57 -0.33
C ALA A 201 -3.51 -29.58 -1.86
N SER A 202 -3.98 -28.55 -2.56
CA SER A 202 -3.76 -28.44 -4.01
C SER A 202 -2.28 -28.22 -4.36
N ARG A 203 -1.54 -27.44 -3.56
CA ARG A 203 -0.10 -27.17 -3.77
C ARG A 203 0.77 -28.43 -3.62
N GLN A 204 0.32 -29.40 -2.84
CA GLN A 204 1.02 -30.68 -2.64
C GLN A 204 0.85 -31.65 -3.83
N THR A 205 -0.22 -31.51 -4.60
CA THR A 205 -0.61 -32.46 -5.66
C THR A 205 -0.41 -31.93 -7.07
N LEU A 206 -0.46 -30.60 -7.25
CA LEU A 206 -0.37 -29.94 -8.55
C LEU A 206 1.06 -29.48 -8.88
N PRO A 207 1.36 -29.17 -10.17
CA PRO A 207 2.69 -28.74 -10.58
C PRO A 207 3.17 -27.48 -9.82
N PRO A 208 4.50 -27.29 -9.65
CA PRO A 208 5.06 -26.19 -8.88
C PRO A 208 4.57 -24.79 -9.29
N GLY A 209 4.27 -24.56 -10.57
CA GLY A 209 3.73 -23.29 -11.05
C GLY A 209 2.36 -22.94 -10.45
N VAL A 210 1.51 -23.94 -10.19
CA VAL A 210 0.23 -23.74 -9.48
C VAL A 210 0.48 -23.37 -8.02
N GLY A 211 1.55 -23.92 -7.43
CA GLY A 211 2.02 -23.56 -6.09
C GLY A 211 2.29 -22.07 -5.91
N VAL A 212 2.84 -21.41 -6.92
CA VAL A 212 3.12 -19.96 -6.91
C VAL A 212 1.84 -19.16 -7.13
N VAL A 213 1.01 -19.54 -8.11
CA VAL A 213 -0.20 -18.78 -8.47
C VAL A 213 -1.25 -18.80 -7.36
N THR A 214 -1.29 -19.87 -6.56
CA THR A 214 -2.24 -20.02 -5.44
C THR A 214 -1.81 -19.31 -4.16
N GLN A 215 -0.70 -18.57 -4.14
CA GLN A 215 -0.30 -17.71 -3.00
C GLN A 215 -1.13 -16.42 -3.03
N PHE A 216 -2.40 -16.50 -2.64
CA PHE A 216 -3.34 -15.39 -2.80
C PHE A 216 -3.05 -14.21 -1.86
N HIS A 217 -2.40 -14.46 -0.73
CA HIS A 217 -1.87 -13.38 0.12
C HIS A 217 -0.74 -12.58 -0.57
N ALA A 218 0.14 -13.23 -1.33
CA ALA A 218 1.15 -12.53 -2.13
C ALA A 218 0.51 -11.67 -3.24
N TRP A 219 -0.56 -12.15 -3.88
CA TRP A 219 -1.34 -11.35 -4.82
C TRP A 219 -2.03 -10.16 -4.15
N TRP A 220 -2.47 -10.31 -2.90
CA TRP A 220 -3.00 -9.20 -2.09
C TRP A 220 -1.97 -8.06 -1.98
N HIS A 221 -0.68 -8.35 -1.71
CA HIS A 221 0.38 -7.33 -1.68
C HIS A 221 0.53 -6.62 -3.03
N ILE A 222 0.53 -7.38 -4.12
CA ILE A 222 0.66 -6.83 -5.47
C ILE A 222 -0.50 -5.89 -5.79
N PHE A 223 -1.73 -6.34 -5.58
CA PHE A 223 -2.91 -5.59 -5.94
C PHE A 223 -3.16 -4.42 -4.98
N THR A 224 -3.03 -4.57 -3.67
CA THR A 224 -3.22 -3.44 -2.75
C THR A 224 -2.07 -2.43 -2.84
N GLY A 225 -0.84 -2.88 -3.08
CA GLY A 225 0.30 -2.02 -3.35
C GLY A 225 0.09 -1.16 -4.59
N LEU A 226 -0.30 -1.78 -5.71
CA LEU A 226 -0.63 -1.06 -6.94
C LEU A 226 -1.85 -0.15 -6.76
N GLY A 227 -2.92 -0.64 -6.12
CA GLY A 227 -4.13 0.13 -5.84
C GLY A 227 -3.83 1.39 -5.01
N SER A 228 -3.00 1.26 -3.97
CA SER A 228 -2.56 2.37 -3.11
C SER A 228 -1.65 3.34 -3.86
N TYR A 229 -0.72 2.85 -4.68
CA TYR A 229 0.12 3.70 -5.53
C TYR A 229 -0.73 4.53 -6.50
N LEU A 230 -1.71 3.91 -7.15
CA LEU A 230 -2.66 4.60 -8.04
C LEU A 230 -3.53 5.61 -7.27
N HIS A 231 -3.88 5.33 -6.01
CA HIS A 231 -4.62 6.27 -5.16
C HIS A 231 -3.79 7.51 -4.81
N ILE A 232 -2.50 7.34 -4.47
CA ILE A 232 -1.59 8.47 -4.23
C ILE A 232 -1.49 9.32 -5.51
N LEU A 233 -1.36 8.69 -6.67
CA LEU A 233 -1.38 9.39 -7.96
C LEU A 233 -2.71 10.13 -8.20
N LEU A 234 -3.85 9.51 -7.91
CA LEU A 234 -5.16 10.17 -8.00
C LEU A 234 -5.20 11.43 -7.12
N SER A 235 -4.81 11.30 -5.86
CA SER A 235 -4.78 12.40 -4.89
C SER A 235 -3.87 13.54 -5.35
N LEU A 236 -2.69 13.19 -5.90
CA LEU A 236 -1.76 14.15 -6.48
C LEU A 236 -2.37 14.86 -7.71
N GLN A 237 -2.97 14.11 -8.64
CA GLN A 237 -3.60 14.69 -9.84
C GLN A 237 -4.79 15.60 -9.51
N ILE A 238 -5.60 15.26 -8.50
CA ILE A 238 -6.66 16.14 -7.97
C ILE A 238 -6.05 17.46 -7.50
N ARG A 239 -4.95 17.39 -6.73
CA ARG A 239 -4.27 18.59 -6.22
C ARG A 239 -3.65 19.44 -7.31
N LEU A 240 -2.97 18.83 -8.27
CA LEU A 240 -2.40 19.54 -9.42
C LEU A 240 -3.51 20.22 -10.24
N SER A 241 -4.64 19.53 -10.46
CA SER A 241 -5.81 20.09 -11.15
C SER A 241 -6.37 21.31 -10.43
N TYR A 242 -6.46 21.26 -9.09
CA TYR A 242 -6.90 22.40 -8.27
C TYR A 242 -5.94 23.59 -8.35
N LEU A 243 -4.63 23.33 -8.27
CA LEU A 243 -3.59 24.36 -8.43
C LEU A 243 -3.43 24.84 -9.88
N LYS A 244 -4.20 24.29 -10.83
CA LYS A 244 -4.06 24.48 -12.29
C LYS A 244 -2.67 24.13 -12.82
N TYR A 245 -1.92 23.31 -12.09
CA TYR A 245 -0.66 22.78 -12.54
C TYR A 245 -0.95 21.74 -13.63
N ARG A 246 -0.57 22.02 -14.88
CA ARG A 246 -0.61 21.03 -15.96
C ARG A 246 0.76 20.37 -16.10
N PRO A 247 0.93 19.10 -15.71
CA PRO A 247 2.12 18.37 -16.11
C PRO A 247 2.15 18.24 -17.64
N LYS A 248 3.22 18.73 -18.28
CA LYS A 248 3.46 18.52 -19.72
C LYS A 248 3.92 17.07 -19.91
N VAL A 249 3.02 16.20 -20.36
CA VAL A 249 3.35 14.82 -20.72
C VAL A 249 4.06 14.82 -22.07
N LYS A 250 5.37 14.53 -22.10
CA LYS A 250 6.05 14.14 -23.35
C LYS A 250 5.84 12.64 -23.54
N VAL A 251 5.07 12.27 -24.55
CA VAL A 251 5.17 10.93 -25.14
C VAL A 251 6.52 10.88 -25.82
N CYS A 252 7.41 9.97 -25.41
CA CYS A 252 8.66 9.73 -26.12
C CYS A 252 8.34 9.08 -27.48
N SER A 253 8.05 9.89 -28.50
CA SER A 253 8.21 9.48 -29.90
C SER A 253 9.70 9.52 -30.26
N PRO A 254 10.23 8.57 -31.06
CA PRO A 254 11.67 8.49 -31.37
C PRO A 254 12.21 9.61 -32.27
N THR A 255 11.40 10.62 -32.60
CA THR A 255 11.74 11.64 -33.60
C THR A 255 11.23 13.00 -33.12
N ASP A 256 12.13 13.82 -32.56
CA ASP A 256 12.11 15.28 -32.77
C ASP A 256 13.42 15.92 -32.26
N PRO A 257 14.17 16.63 -33.13
CA PRO A 257 15.35 17.38 -32.75
C PRO A 257 14.98 18.80 -32.28
N GLU A 258 15.64 19.23 -31.20
CA GLU A 258 15.93 20.61 -30.76
C GLU A 258 14.81 21.69 -30.75
N SER A 259 14.51 22.21 -29.54
CA SER A 259 14.48 23.66 -29.33
C SER A 259 14.78 24.01 -27.86
N HIS A 260 15.67 25.00 -27.70
CA HIS A 260 16.25 25.53 -26.47
C HIS A 260 15.28 26.36 -25.62
N GLN A 261 15.14 26.03 -24.33
CA GLN A 261 15.14 26.95 -23.17
C GLN A 261 15.04 26.15 -21.85
N PRO A 262 15.66 26.59 -20.73
CA PRO A 262 15.58 25.87 -19.46
C PRO A 262 14.29 26.26 -18.70
N ASP A 263 13.39 25.30 -18.51
CA ASP A 263 12.15 25.45 -17.72
C ASP A 263 12.21 24.45 -16.54
N PRO A 264 12.17 24.91 -15.27
CA PRO A 264 12.57 24.11 -14.09
C PRO A 264 11.58 23.03 -13.63
N GLY A 265 10.56 22.70 -14.42
CA GLY A 265 9.43 21.82 -14.02
C GLY A 265 9.44 20.42 -14.64
N LEU A 266 10.59 19.76 -14.73
CA LEU A 266 10.75 18.51 -15.49
C LEU A 266 10.41 17.26 -14.66
N VAL A 267 9.14 16.86 -14.65
CA VAL A 267 8.71 15.54 -14.16
C VAL A 267 8.94 14.49 -15.24
N ARG A 268 9.90 13.58 -15.06
CA ARG A 268 10.06 12.40 -15.94
C ARG A 268 9.40 11.21 -15.26
N LEU A 269 8.45 10.57 -15.97
CA LEU A 269 8.00 9.23 -15.66
C LEU A 269 9.01 8.22 -16.18
#